data_AF-A0A7K6GQ50-F1
#
_entry.id   AF-A0A7K6GQ50-F1
#
_cell.length_a   1.000
_cell.length_b   1.000
_cell.length_c   1.000
_cell.angle_alpha   90.00
_cell.angle_beta   90.00
_cell.angle_gamma   90.00
#
_symmetry.space_group_name_H-M   'P 1'
#
loop_
_entity.id
_entity.type
_entity.pdbx_description
1 polymer ?
#
loop_
_entity_poly.entity_id
_entity_poly.type
_entity_poly.pdbx_seq_one_letter_code
_entity_poly.pdbx_strand_id
1 'polypeptide(L)'
;VSFVGNRGTFIRGYKAMIMDVEFLYHVGYIVTSVLGLFVHELFYSILLFDLIYREETLFNVIKSVTRNGRSILLTALLALILVYLFSIVGFLFLKDDFILEVDRLPDSKAKGFFWTVLGGCGIILSLAAVAPAEADPEQWERACDTLLMCIVTVLNHGLRNGGGVGDILRKPSKDESLFPARVVYDLLFFFIVIIIVLNLIFGVIIDTFADLRSEKQKKEEILKTTCFICGLERDKFDNKTVSFEEHIKYEHNMWNYLYFIVLVRVKNKTDYTGPESYVAQMIKNKNLDWFPRMRAMSLVSNEGEGEQNEIRNLQDKLNTTMKLVSHLTSQLNELKEQVWE
;
A
#
# COMPACT_ATOMS: atom_id res chain seq x y z
N VAL A 1 6.11 -10.89 25.65
CA VAL A 1 5.25 -10.70 26.85
C VAL A 1 4.66 -9.29 26.89
N SER A 2 5.48 -8.22 26.92
CA SER A 2 4.99 -6.82 26.91
C SER A 2 4.02 -6.49 25.78
N PHE A 3 4.33 -6.91 24.53
CA PHE A 3 3.45 -6.74 23.35
C PHE A 3 2.03 -7.27 23.59
N VAL A 4 1.93 -8.49 24.14
CA VAL A 4 0.65 -9.19 24.37
C VAL A 4 -0.15 -8.51 25.49
N GLY A 5 0.54 -8.00 26.52
CA GLY A 5 -0.08 -7.25 27.62
C GLY A 5 -0.64 -5.90 27.17
N ASN A 6 0.12 -5.13 26.38
CA ASN A 6 -0.27 -3.78 25.98
C ASN A 6 -1.43 -3.74 24.97
N ARG A 7 -1.49 -4.71 24.05
CA ARG A 7 -2.58 -4.78 23.05
C ARG A 7 -3.82 -5.54 23.52
N GLY A 8 -3.78 -6.15 24.71
CA GLY A 8 -4.93 -6.89 25.27
C GLY A 8 -5.40 -8.05 24.40
N THR A 9 -4.53 -8.64 23.58
CA THR A 9 -4.89 -9.70 22.61
C THR A 9 -5.42 -10.97 23.27
N PHE A 10 -5.12 -11.18 24.56
CA PHE A 10 -5.70 -12.25 25.38
C PHE A 10 -7.24 -12.17 25.51
N ILE A 11 -7.83 -10.97 25.47
CA ILE A 11 -9.27 -10.77 25.70
C ILE A 11 -10.12 -11.35 24.55
N ARG A 12 -9.55 -11.47 23.34
CA ARG A 12 -10.24 -12.03 22.16
C ARG A 12 -10.16 -13.56 22.04
N GLY A 13 -9.41 -14.22 22.93
CA GLY A 13 -9.23 -15.68 22.94
C GLY A 13 -8.06 -16.19 22.09
N TYR A 14 -7.58 -17.40 22.40
CA TYR A 14 -6.35 -17.98 21.82
C TYR A 14 -6.39 -18.18 20.29
N LYS A 15 -7.55 -18.57 19.74
CA LYS A 15 -7.72 -18.75 18.29
C LYS A 15 -7.56 -17.43 17.52
N ALA A 16 -8.05 -16.32 18.07
CA ALA A 16 -7.90 -15.00 17.46
C ALA A 16 -6.43 -14.52 17.54
N MET A 17 -5.71 -14.90 18.59
CA MET A 17 -4.30 -14.56 18.77
C MET A 17 -3.38 -15.25 17.76
N ILE A 18 -3.61 -16.53 17.46
CA ILE A 18 -2.82 -17.24 16.43
C ILE A 18 -3.09 -16.71 15.02
N MET A 19 -4.29 -16.18 14.77
CA MET A 19 -4.62 -15.57 13.47
C MET A 19 -4.00 -14.17 13.28
N ASP A 20 -3.42 -13.59 14.33
CA ASP A 20 -2.78 -12.28 14.27
C ASP A 20 -1.36 -12.38 13.69
N VAL A 21 -1.16 -11.75 12.53
CA VAL A 21 0.11 -11.77 11.79
C VAL A 21 1.22 -11.10 12.60
N GLU A 22 0.92 -10.03 13.34
CA GLU A 22 1.91 -9.37 14.19
C GLU A 22 2.39 -10.31 15.30
N PHE A 23 1.50 -11.13 15.88
CA PHE A 23 1.89 -12.10 16.89
C PHE A 23 2.74 -13.23 16.30
N LEU A 24 2.35 -13.77 15.15
CA LEU A 24 3.12 -14.81 14.45
C LEU A 24 4.53 -14.35 14.08
N TYR A 25 4.69 -13.07 13.70
CA TYR A 25 6.00 -12.47 13.44
C TYR A 25 6.93 -12.55 14.68
N HIS A 26 6.44 -12.12 15.84
CA HIS A 26 7.21 -12.17 17.08
C HIS A 26 7.53 -13.61 17.52
N VAL A 27 6.60 -14.55 17.31
CA VAL A 27 6.85 -15.97 17.57
C VAL A 27 7.93 -16.51 16.64
N GLY A 28 7.85 -16.22 15.34
CA GLY A 28 8.87 -16.60 14.36
C GLY A 28 10.25 -16.03 14.69
N TYR A 29 10.32 -14.80 15.19
CA TYR A 29 11.56 -14.16 15.65
C TYR A 29 12.20 -14.92 16.83
N ILE A 30 11.39 -15.33 17.81
CA ILE A 30 11.85 -16.15 18.95
C ILE A 30 12.32 -17.52 18.46
N VAL A 31 11.57 -18.18 17.57
CA VAL A 31 11.95 -19.48 16.99
C VAL A 31 13.28 -19.37 16.26
N THR A 32 13.48 -18.32 15.46
CA THR A 32 14.73 -18.09 14.72
C THR A 32 15.90 -17.84 15.68
N SER A 33 15.67 -17.12 16.77
CA SER A 33 16.67 -16.90 17.83
C SER A 33 17.08 -18.19 18.55
N VAL A 34 16.11 -19.07 18.80
CA VAL A 34 16.32 -20.40 19.38
C VAL A 34 17.09 -21.31 18.41
N LEU A 35 16.74 -21.30 17.12
CA LEU A 35 17.48 -22.04 16.08
C LEU A 35 18.92 -21.54 15.93
N GLY A 36 19.17 -20.24 16.10
CA GLY A 36 20.52 -19.67 16.14
C GLY A 36 21.38 -20.22 17.27
N LEU A 37 20.77 -20.53 18.42
CA LEU A 37 21.46 -21.11 19.57
C LEU A 37 21.76 -22.60 19.41
N PHE A 38 20.82 -23.37 18.83
CA PHE A 38 20.90 -24.84 18.80
C PHE A 38 21.42 -25.42 17.48
N VAL A 39 21.32 -24.71 16.35
CA VAL A 39 21.66 -25.24 15.01
C VAL A 39 22.93 -24.58 14.45
N HIS A 40 22.88 -23.27 14.17
CA HIS A 40 24.03 -22.54 13.61
C HIS A 40 23.87 -21.02 13.80
N GLU A 41 24.99 -20.31 14.00
CA GLU A 41 25.04 -18.85 14.14
C GLU A 41 24.49 -18.06 12.93
N LEU A 42 24.32 -18.68 11.75
CA LEU A 42 23.82 -18.00 10.55
C LEU A 42 22.37 -17.56 10.69
N PHE A 43 21.56 -18.21 11.55
CA PHE A 43 20.18 -17.81 11.79
C PHE A 43 20.07 -16.41 12.42
N TYR A 44 21.11 -15.92 13.11
CA TYR A 44 21.13 -14.55 13.64
C TYR A 44 21.10 -13.50 12.52
N SER A 45 21.57 -13.81 11.31
CA SER A 45 21.49 -12.90 10.17
C SER A 45 20.04 -12.57 9.78
N ILE A 46 19.11 -13.52 9.95
CA ILE A 46 17.70 -13.32 9.63
C ILE A 46 17.05 -12.31 10.60
N LEU A 47 17.53 -12.25 11.85
CA LEU A 47 17.02 -11.31 12.84
C LEU A 47 17.30 -9.84 12.45
N LEU A 48 18.27 -9.58 11.57
CA LEU A 48 18.57 -8.23 11.07
C LEU A 48 17.43 -7.67 10.20
N PHE A 49 16.59 -8.53 9.61
CA PHE A 49 15.41 -8.07 8.86
C PHE A 49 14.36 -7.39 9.73
N ASP A 50 14.46 -7.46 11.07
CA ASP A 50 13.60 -6.69 11.99
C ASP A 50 13.70 -5.17 11.78
N LEU A 51 14.83 -4.67 11.24
CA LEU A 51 14.98 -3.27 10.87
C LEU A 51 13.85 -2.79 9.93
N ILE A 52 13.39 -3.65 9.03
CA ILE A 52 12.32 -3.35 8.08
C ILE A 52 10.99 -3.10 8.78
N TYR A 53 10.68 -3.87 9.82
CA TYR A 53 9.43 -3.74 10.56
C TYR A 53 9.46 -2.57 11.54
N ARG A 54 10.64 -2.29 12.11
CA ARG A 54 10.84 -1.20 13.07
C ARG A 54 10.82 0.18 12.42
N GLU A 55 11.23 0.29 11.16
CA GLU A 55 11.35 1.57 10.45
C GLU A 55 10.22 1.75 9.43
N GLU A 56 9.29 2.67 9.72
CA GLU A 56 8.12 2.92 8.87
C GLU A 56 8.51 3.36 7.44
N THR A 57 9.62 4.07 7.29
CA THR A 57 10.08 4.54 5.99
C THR A 57 10.49 3.38 5.08
N LEU A 58 11.24 2.40 5.59
CA LEU A 58 11.64 1.19 4.86
C LEU A 58 10.44 0.30 4.55
N PHE A 59 9.51 0.15 5.49
CA PHE A 59 8.29 -0.60 5.24
C PHE A 59 7.47 -0.02 4.08
N ASN A 60 7.40 1.31 3.97
CA ASN A 60 6.73 1.98 2.86
C ASN A 60 7.41 1.73 1.50
N VAL A 61 8.74 1.60 1.46
CA VAL A 61 9.48 1.21 0.24
C VAL A 61 9.12 -0.21 -0.20
N ILE A 62 9.01 -1.16 0.72
CA ILE A 62 8.57 -2.53 0.39
C ILE A 62 7.10 -2.54 -0.04
N LYS A 63 6.29 -1.72 0.62
CA LYS A 63 4.88 -1.57 0.28
C LYS A 63 4.67 -1.08 -1.15
N SER A 64 5.56 -0.24 -1.69
CA SER A 64 5.44 0.21 -3.09
C SER A 64 5.55 -0.96 -4.06
N VAL A 65 6.52 -1.86 -3.85
CA VAL A 65 6.71 -3.04 -4.71
C VAL A 65 5.58 -4.06 -4.52
N THR A 66 5.16 -4.31 -3.28
CA THR A 66 4.15 -5.34 -2.98
C THR A 66 2.72 -4.95 -3.35
N ARG A 67 2.39 -3.65 -3.35
CA ARG A 67 1.03 -3.15 -3.61
C ARG A 67 0.53 -3.49 -5.02
N ASN A 68 1.33 -3.20 -6.05
CA ASN A 68 1.04 -3.61 -7.43
C ASN A 68 1.86 -4.85 -7.84
N GLY A 69 2.13 -5.74 -6.88
CA GLY A 69 2.93 -6.95 -7.11
C GLY A 69 2.37 -7.86 -8.21
N ARG A 70 1.05 -7.88 -8.41
CA ARG A 70 0.43 -8.62 -9.53
C ARG A 70 0.90 -8.10 -10.88
N SER A 71 0.95 -6.78 -11.07
CA SER A 71 1.39 -6.17 -12.33
C SER A 71 2.87 -6.44 -12.58
N ILE A 72 3.70 -6.32 -11.54
CA ILE A 72 5.14 -6.65 -11.62
C ILE A 72 5.34 -8.13 -11.99
N LEU A 73 4.58 -9.04 -11.37
CA LEU A 73 4.65 -10.47 -11.66
C LEU A 73 4.23 -10.77 -13.10
N LEU A 74 3.17 -10.13 -13.60
CA LEU A 74 2.73 -10.28 -14.99
C LEU A 74 3.77 -9.74 -15.98
N THR A 75 4.41 -8.60 -15.69
CA THR A 75 5.51 -8.07 -16.50
C THR A 75 6.74 -8.97 -16.46
N ALA A 76 7.10 -9.52 -15.31
CA ALA A 76 8.20 -10.48 -15.18
C ALA A 76 7.90 -11.78 -15.96
N LEU A 77 6.65 -12.24 -15.95
CA LEU A 77 6.21 -13.39 -16.75
C LEU A 77 6.27 -13.07 -18.25
N LEU A 78 5.87 -11.86 -18.67
CA LEU A 78 6.03 -11.40 -20.05
C LEU A 78 7.52 -11.37 -20.45
N ALA A 79 8.39 -10.87 -19.57
CA ALA A 79 9.84 -10.87 -19.78
C ALA A 79 10.38 -12.29 -19.97
N LEU A 80 9.94 -13.23 -19.14
CA LEU A 80 10.32 -14.63 -19.22
C LEU A 80 9.85 -15.28 -20.53
N ILE A 81 8.62 -15.00 -20.98
CA ILE A 81 8.11 -15.47 -22.28
C ILE A 81 8.94 -14.90 -23.43
N LEU A 82 9.27 -13.61 -23.40
CA LEU A 82 10.09 -12.99 -24.45
C LEU A 82 11.49 -13.59 -24.48
N VAL A 83 12.16 -13.71 -23.32
CA VAL A 83 13.46 -14.37 -23.21
C VAL A 83 13.40 -15.81 -23.73
N TYR A 84 12.32 -16.54 -23.43
CA TYR A 84 12.10 -17.89 -23.95
C TYR A 84 12.00 -17.93 -25.49
N LEU A 85 11.26 -17.00 -26.11
CA LEU A 85 11.17 -16.91 -27.57
C LEU A 85 12.52 -16.59 -28.21
N PHE A 86 13.26 -15.63 -27.67
CA PHE A 86 14.62 -15.32 -28.13
C PHE A 86 15.56 -16.52 -27.95
N SER A 87 15.43 -17.28 -26.86
CA SER A 87 16.23 -18.48 -26.61
C SER A 87 15.96 -19.61 -27.61
N ILE A 88 14.71 -19.79 -28.08
CA ILE A 88 14.39 -20.73 -29.16
C ILE A 88 15.07 -20.32 -30.46
N VAL A 89 14.98 -19.04 -30.83
CA VAL A 89 15.62 -18.52 -32.05
C VAL A 89 17.14 -18.68 -31.95
N GLY A 90 17.74 -18.36 -30.80
CA GLY A 90 19.14 -18.59 -30.50
C GLY A 90 19.55 -20.05 -30.63
N PHE A 91 18.75 -20.98 -30.08
CA PHE A 91 19.02 -22.42 -30.15
C PHE A 91 18.92 -22.99 -31.57
N LEU A 92 17.99 -22.49 -32.40
CA LEU A 92 17.79 -23.02 -33.75
C LEU A 92 18.81 -22.48 -34.77
N PHE A 93 19.17 -21.20 -34.67
CA PHE A 93 20.00 -20.54 -35.70
C PHE A 93 21.41 -20.16 -35.24
N LEU A 94 21.63 -19.99 -33.92
CA LEU A 94 22.87 -19.43 -33.36
C LEU A 94 23.54 -20.36 -32.33
N LYS A 95 23.19 -21.65 -32.33
CA LYS A 95 23.65 -22.62 -31.33
C LYS A 95 25.18 -22.62 -31.17
N ASP A 96 25.90 -22.60 -32.29
CA ASP A 96 27.36 -22.69 -32.31
C ASP A 96 28.07 -21.41 -31.84
N ASP A 97 27.37 -20.28 -31.75
CA ASP A 97 27.94 -19.00 -31.32
C ASP A 97 27.85 -18.79 -29.79
N PHE A 98 27.15 -19.66 -29.06
CA PHE A 98 27.07 -19.64 -27.59
C PHE A 98 28.28 -20.32 -26.94
N ILE A 99 29.42 -19.62 -26.95
CA ILE A 99 30.67 -20.08 -26.35
C ILE A 99 31.00 -19.18 -25.16
N LEU A 100 31.06 -19.75 -23.97
CA LEU A 100 31.38 -19.05 -22.71
C LEU A 100 32.79 -19.37 -22.26
N GLU A 101 33.50 -18.37 -21.75
CA GLU A 101 34.75 -18.54 -21.03
C GLU A 101 34.44 -19.06 -19.61
N VAL A 102 34.98 -20.22 -19.24
CA VAL A 102 34.70 -20.91 -17.97
C VAL A 102 36.01 -21.29 -17.28
N ASP A 103 36.12 -20.92 -16.00
CA ASP A 103 37.19 -21.38 -15.12
C ASP A 103 36.84 -22.75 -14.53
N ARG A 104 37.53 -23.80 -14.98
CA ARG A 104 37.32 -25.17 -14.46
C ARG A 104 37.87 -25.30 -13.05
N LEU A 105 37.05 -25.81 -12.13
CA LEU A 105 37.49 -26.16 -10.77
C LEU A 105 38.39 -27.41 -10.83
N PRO A 106 39.53 -27.43 -10.12
CA PRO A 106 40.35 -28.64 -10.05
C PRO A 106 39.57 -29.76 -9.36
N ASP A 107 39.55 -30.95 -9.99
CA ASP A 107 38.75 -32.14 -9.64
C ASP A 107 38.78 -32.55 -8.16
N SER A 108 39.81 -32.14 -7.42
CA SER A 108 39.99 -32.43 -5.99
C SER A 108 39.02 -31.66 -5.07
N LYS A 109 38.53 -30.47 -5.45
CA LYS A 109 37.73 -29.61 -4.56
C LYS A 109 36.22 -29.90 -4.57
N ALA A 110 35.70 -30.55 -5.62
CA ALA A 110 34.26 -30.80 -5.77
C ALA A 110 33.71 -31.83 -4.75
N LYS A 111 34.55 -32.77 -4.30
CA LYS A 111 34.15 -33.82 -3.34
C LYS A 111 34.27 -33.38 -1.86
N GLY A 112 35.08 -32.35 -1.57
CA GLY A 112 35.35 -31.90 -0.20
C GLY A 112 34.27 -30.98 0.38
N PHE A 113 33.63 -30.16 -0.45
CA PHE A 113 32.66 -29.16 0.04
C PHE A 113 31.32 -29.78 0.49
N PHE A 114 30.93 -30.91 -0.10
CA PHE A 114 29.67 -31.59 0.25
C PHE A 114 29.74 -32.28 1.63
N TRP A 115 30.94 -32.61 2.12
CA TRP A 115 31.12 -33.29 3.41
C TRP A 115 31.20 -32.32 4.60
N THR A 116 31.59 -31.06 4.36
CA THR A 116 31.70 -30.04 5.43
C THR A 116 30.34 -29.48 5.86
N VAL A 117 29.34 -29.48 4.97
CA VAL A 117 28.00 -28.91 5.25
C VAL A 117 27.11 -29.86 6.05
N LEU A 118 27.40 -31.17 6.06
CA LEU A 118 26.58 -32.20 6.72
C LEU A 118 27.18 -32.77 8.01
N GLY A 119 28.02 -31.99 8.72
CA GLY A 119 28.34 -32.22 10.13
C GLY A 119 28.90 -33.60 10.47
N GLY A 120 30.22 -33.77 10.30
CA GLY A 120 30.97 -34.92 10.82
C GLY A 120 32.42 -34.55 11.08
N CYS A 121 32.85 -34.69 12.33
CA CYS A 121 34.16 -34.35 12.87
C CYS A 121 35.35 -35.03 12.14
N GLY A 122 36.50 -34.36 12.08
CA GLY A 122 37.79 -35.01 11.80
C GLY A 122 38.91 -34.05 11.44
N ILE A 123 39.72 -33.67 12.43
CA ILE A 123 41.05 -33.06 12.24
C ILE A 123 41.90 -34.04 11.42
N ILE A 124 42.19 -33.72 10.15
CA ILE A 124 43.44 -34.16 9.50
C ILE A 124 44.04 -32.97 8.78
N LEU A 125 45.10 -32.46 9.40
CA LEU A 125 46.12 -31.61 8.81
C LEU A 125 46.74 -32.34 7.61
N SER A 126 46.20 -32.15 6.42
CA SER A 126 46.86 -32.58 5.19
C SER A 126 47.45 -31.35 4.51
N LEU A 127 48.73 -31.14 4.83
CA LEU A 127 49.69 -30.35 4.08
C LEU A 127 49.83 -30.95 2.67
N ALA A 128 48.83 -30.75 1.81
CA ALA A 128 48.92 -31.10 0.39
C ALA A 128 49.56 -29.92 -0.33
N ALA A 129 50.83 -30.11 -0.70
CA ALA A 129 51.60 -29.21 -1.53
C ALA A 129 50.77 -28.64 -2.69
N VAL A 130 50.77 -27.31 -2.81
CA VAL A 130 50.31 -26.62 -4.02
C VAL A 130 51.31 -26.96 -5.13
N ALA A 131 51.04 -28.04 -5.86
CA ALA A 131 51.64 -28.23 -7.18
C ALA A 131 51.16 -27.07 -8.07
N PRO A 132 52.03 -26.47 -8.90
CA PRO A 132 51.60 -25.46 -9.84
C PRO A 132 50.60 -26.14 -10.79
N ALA A 133 49.38 -25.62 -10.84
CA ALA A 133 48.40 -26.06 -11.83
C ALA A 133 48.97 -25.66 -13.20
N GLU A 134 49.38 -26.67 -13.98
CA GLU A 134 49.55 -26.49 -15.42
C GLU A 134 48.20 -26.04 -15.98
N ALA A 135 48.19 -24.90 -16.68
CA ALA A 135 47.00 -24.34 -17.26
C ALA A 135 46.48 -25.27 -18.36
N ASP A 136 45.36 -25.93 -18.10
CA ASP A 136 44.62 -26.64 -19.13
C ASP A 136 44.14 -25.64 -20.21
N PRO A 137 44.29 -25.97 -21.51
CA PRO A 137 44.13 -25.00 -22.61
C PRO A 137 42.69 -24.75 -23.08
N GLU A 138 41.67 -25.39 -22.51
CA GLU A 138 40.28 -25.23 -22.95
C GLU A 138 39.47 -24.37 -21.99
N GLN A 139 39.66 -23.06 -22.13
CA GLN A 139 38.97 -22.02 -21.37
C GLN A 139 37.52 -21.79 -21.83
N TRP A 140 37.07 -22.42 -22.91
CA TRP A 140 35.82 -22.09 -23.59
C TRP A 140 34.89 -23.32 -23.65
N GLU A 141 33.62 -23.15 -23.24
CA GLU A 141 32.60 -24.20 -23.20
C GLU A 141 31.32 -23.77 -23.96
N ARG A 142 30.64 -24.73 -24.59
CA ARG A 142 29.39 -24.50 -25.32
C ARG A 142 28.22 -24.46 -24.33
N ALA A 143 27.56 -23.31 -24.22
CA ALA A 143 26.54 -23.07 -23.19
C ALA A 143 25.11 -23.47 -23.61
N CYS A 144 24.86 -23.68 -24.91
CA CYS A 144 23.52 -23.83 -25.49
C CYS A 144 23.32 -25.20 -26.17
N ASP A 145 23.72 -26.30 -25.52
CA ASP A 145 23.52 -27.65 -26.09
C ASP A 145 22.09 -28.17 -25.96
N THR A 146 21.39 -27.76 -24.89
CA THR A 146 19.96 -28.04 -24.67
C THR A 146 19.18 -26.73 -24.60
N LEU A 147 17.89 -26.77 -24.98
CA LEU A 147 17.03 -25.59 -24.93
C LEU A 147 16.96 -24.98 -23.52
N LEU A 148 16.92 -25.83 -22.49
CA LEU A 148 16.90 -25.39 -21.09
C LEU A 148 18.17 -24.62 -20.72
N MET A 149 19.35 -25.15 -21.06
CA MET A 149 20.63 -24.48 -20.79
C MET A 149 20.73 -23.16 -21.57
N CYS A 150 20.20 -23.11 -22.79
CA CYS A 150 20.14 -21.89 -23.57
C CYS A 150 19.27 -20.81 -22.89
N ILE A 151 18.08 -21.18 -22.41
CA ILE A 151 17.19 -20.26 -21.66
C ILE A 151 17.89 -19.74 -20.40
N VAL A 152 18.52 -20.62 -19.62
CA VAL A 152 19.25 -20.23 -18.40
C VAL A 152 20.41 -19.30 -18.74
N THR A 153 21.14 -19.57 -19.81
CA THR A 153 22.28 -18.75 -20.26
C THR A 153 21.83 -17.35 -20.68
N VAL A 154 20.78 -17.25 -21.52
CA VAL A 154 20.22 -15.97 -21.97
C VAL A 154 19.59 -15.21 -20.80
N LEU A 155 18.90 -15.90 -19.89
CA LEU A 155 18.29 -15.27 -18.71
C LEU A 155 19.34 -14.72 -17.75
N ASN A 156 20.38 -15.51 -17.42
CA ASN A 156 21.39 -15.12 -16.45
C ASN A 156 22.35 -14.08 -17.03
N HIS A 157 23.00 -14.39 -18.16
CA HIS A 157 24.01 -13.49 -18.70
C HIS A 157 23.41 -12.40 -19.58
N GLY A 158 22.39 -12.71 -20.38
CA GLY A 158 21.79 -11.76 -21.31
C GLY A 158 21.03 -10.62 -20.63
N LEU A 159 20.36 -10.88 -19.49
CA LEU A 159 19.69 -9.81 -18.72
C LEU A 159 20.64 -9.06 -17.78
N ARG A 160 21.61 -9.76 -17.16
CA ARG A 160 22.45 -9.19 -16.09
C ARG A 160 23.61 -8.35 -16.60
N ASN A 161 24.19 -8.69 -17.74
CA ASN A 161 25.36 -7.98 -18.29
C ASN A 161 25.02 -6.60 -18.88
N GLY A 162 23.72 -6.24 -18.98
CA GLY A 162 23.27 -4.89 -19.32
C GLY A 162 23.31 -4.54 -20.81
N GLY A 163 24.27 -5.05 -21.58
CA GLY A 163 24.36 -4.85 -23.05
C GLY A 163 23.54 -5.85 -23.88
N GLY A 164 22.86 -6.79 -23.22
CA GLY A 164 22.02 -7.80 -23.86
C GLY A 164 22.76 -9.11 -24.12
N VAL A 165 22.12 -10.01 -24.86
CA VAL A 165 22.68 -11.33 -25.18
C VAL A 165 23.89 -11.24 -26.11
N GLY A 166 24.00 -10.16 -26.90
CA GLY A 166 25.07 -9.98 -27.89
C GLY A 166 26.49 -9.98 -27.35
N ASP A 167 26.68 -9.58 -26.08
CA ASP A 167 27.99 -9.52 -25.43
C ASP A 167 28.54 -10.89 -25.03
N ILE A 168 27.67 -11.92 -24.99
CA ILE A 168 28.01 -13.28 -24.57
C ILE A 168 28.35 -14.17 -25.75
N LEU A 169 27.71 -13.94 -26.89
CA LEU A 169 28.00 -14.72 -28.08
C LEU A 169 29.33 -14.28 -28.70
N ARG A 170 29.94 -15.21 -29.44
CA ARG A 170 31.12 -14.94 -30.26
C ARG A 170 30.87 -13.76 -31.20
N LYS A 171 31.86 -12.89 -31.36
CA LYS A 171 31.85 -11.79 -32.33
C LYS A 171 32.04 -12.36 -33.75
N PRO A 172 31.03 -12.29 -34.65
CA PRO A 172 31.15 -12.82 -36.01
C PRO A 172 32.04 -11.93 -36.88
N SER A 173 32.62 -12.51 -37.94
CA SER A 173 33.29 -11.72 -38.99
C SER A 173 32.27 -11.02 -39.90
N LYS A 174 32.68 -9.91 -40.51
CA LYS A 174 31.87 -9.13 -41.46
C LYS A 174 31.48 -9.91 -42.74
N ASP A 175 32.25 -10.95 -43.07
CA ASP A 175 32.09 -11.73 -44.31
C ASP A 175 31.12 -12.92 -44.14
N GLU A 176 30.63 -13.17 -42.92
CA GLU A 176 29.66 -14.24 -42.62
C GLU A 176 28.25 -13.85 -43.11
N SER A 177 27.56 -14.75 -43.81
CA SER A 177 26.22 -14.48 -44.38
C SER A 177 25.14 -14.18 -43.32
N LEU A 178 25.32 -14.67 -42.10
CA LEU A 178 24.43 -14.48 -40.97
C LEU A 178 24.73 -13.21 -40.16
N PHE A 179 25.77 -12.44 -40.52
CA PHE A 179 26.17 -11.22 -39.81
C PHE A 179 25.04 -10.19 -39.68
N PRO A 180 24.28 -9.83 -40.74
CA PRO A 180 23.19 -8.86 -40.60
C PRO A 180 22.05 -9.37 -39.72
N ALA A 181 21.71 -10.66 -39.83
CA ALA A 181 20.68 -11.30 -39.02
C ALA A 181 21.07 -11.33 -37.52
N ARG A 182 22.35 -11.58 -37.23
CA ARG A 182 22.93 -11.52 -35.88
C ARG A 182 22.78 -10.14 -35.25
N VAL A 183 23.16 -9.08 -35.97
CA VAL A 183 23.07 -7.70 -35.48
C VAL A 183 21.61 -7.32 -35.19
N VAL A 184 20.68 -7.69 -36.07
CA VAL A 184 19.25 -7.45 -35.85
C VAL A 184 18.75 -8.20 -34.62
N TYR A 185 19.14 -9.46 -34.43
CA TYR A 185 18.77 -10.25 -33.25
C TYR A 185 19.27 -9.60 -31.95
N ASP A 186 20.52 -9.15 -31.90
CA ASP A 186 21.10 -8.51 -30.71
C ASP A 186 20.44 -7.15 -30.40
N LEU A 187 20.20 -6.32 -31.43
CA LEU A 187 19.52 -5.04 -31.26
C LEU A 187 18.06 -5.22 -30.82
N LEU A 188 17.34 -6.20 -31.39
CA LEU A 188 15.97 -6.50 -30.99
C LEU A 188 15.92 -6.99 -29.53
N PHE A 189 16.84 -7.86 -29.13
CA PHE A 189 16.91 -8.30 -27.73
C PHE A 189 17.18 -7.11 -26.80
N PHE A 190 18.15 -6.25 -27.12
CA PHE A 190 18.50 -5.09 -26.31
C PHE A 190 17.34 -4.10 -26.17
N PHE A 191 16.73 -3.66 -27.28
CA PHE A 191 15.64 -2.69 -27.23
C PHE A 191 14.37 -3.26 -26.59
N ILE A 192 13.97 -4.47 -26.96
CA ILE A 192 12.71 -5.04 -26.46
C ILE A 192 12.84 -5.52 -25.01
N VAL A 193 13.86 -6.31 -24.69
CA VAL A 193 13.93 -6.98 -23.37
C VAL A 193 14.59 -6.08 -22.33
N ILE A 194 15.69 -5.41 -22.65
CA ILE A 194 16.39 -4.56 -21.67
C ILE A 194 15.71 -3.19 -21.58
N ILE A 195 15.60 -2.46 -22.69
CA ILE A 195 15.11 -1.08 -22.64
C ILE A 195 13.61 -1.00 -22.36
N ILE A 196 12.78 -1.79 -23.02
CA ILE A 196 11.32 -1.69 -22.82
C ILE A 196 10.90 -2.47 -21.57
N VAL A 197 11.16 -3.78 -21.51
CA VAL A 197 10.57 -4.63 -20.45
C VAL A 197 11.16 -4.36 -19.07
N LEU A 198 12.48 -4.25 -18.93
CA LEU A 198 13.10 -3.98 -17.62
C LEU A 198 12.73 -2.59 -17.09
N ASN A 199 12.72 -1.56 -17.95
CA ASN A 199 12.29 -0.22 -17.54
C ASN A 199 10.79 -0.14 -17.28
N LEU A 200 9.96 -1.00 -17.88
CA LEU A 200 8.53 -1.09 -17.54
C LEU A 200 8.36 -1.55 -16.09
N ILE A 201 9.17 -2.52 -15.62
CA ILE A 201 9.15 -2.95 -14.21
C ILE A 201 9.48 -1.79 -13.28
N PHE A 202 10.55 -1.04 -13.56
CA PHE A 202 10.90 0.16 -12.79
C PHE A 202 9.83 1.25 -12.89
N GLY A 203 9.22 1.43 -14.06
CA GLY A 203 8.14 2.38 -14.29
C GLY A 203 6.92 2.09 -13.40
N VAL A 204 6.50 0.82 -13.31
CA VAL A 204 5.41 0.39 -12.41
C VAL A 204 5.76 0.66 -10.95
N ILE A 205 7.02 0.41 -10.54
CA ILE A 205 7.46 0.69 -9.17
C ILE A 205 7.44 2.21 -8.87
N ILE A 206 7.90 3.05 -9.80
CA ILE A 206 7.88 4.51 -9.62
C ILE A 206 6.43 5.02 -9.50
N ASP A 207 5.53 4.52 -10.35
CA ASP A 207 4.10 4.86 -10.33
C ASP A 207 3.46 4.50 -8.97
N THR A 208 3.71 3.28 -8.46
CA THR A 208 3.22 2.88 -7.13
C THR A 208 3.75 3.76 -5.99
N PHE A 209 4.96 4.29 -6.15
CA PHE A 209 5.58 5.18 -5.17
C PHE A 209 4.88 6.54 -5.15
N ALA A 210 4.53 7.06 -6.34
CA ALA A 210 3.76 8.28 -6.50
C ALA A 210 2.35 8.13 -5.92
N ASP A 211 1.70 6.98 -6.15
CA ASP A 211 0.38 6.67 -5.59
C ASP A 211 0.39 6.63 -4.06
N LEU A 212 1.33 5.90 -3.46
CA LEU A 212 1.46 5.81 -2.01
C LEU A 212 1.70 7.17 -1.36
N ARG A 213 2.50 8.02 -2.00
CA ARG A 213 2.74 9.39 -1.55
C ARG A 213 1.46 10.23 -1.61
N SER A 214 0.76 10.19 -2.73
CA SER A 214 -0.48 10.94 -2.95
C SER A 214 -1.59 10.52 -1.98
N GLU A 215 -1.73 9.21 -1.72
CA GLU A 215 -2.66 8.71 -0.72
C GLU A 215 -2.32 9.12 0.71
N LYS A 216 -1.04 9.07 1.09
CA LYS A 216 -0.61 9.53 2.41
C LYS A 216 -0.93 11.01 2.58
N GLN A 217 -0.59 11.83 1.59
CA GLN A 217 -0.88 13.27 1.60
C GLN A 217 -2.38 13.54 1.69
N LYS A 218 -3.20 12.86 0.87
CA LYS A 218 -4.66 12.99 0.90
C LYS A 218 -5.25 12.61 2.27
N LYS A 219 -4.76 11.55 2.90
CA LYS A 219 -5.20 11.14 4.25
C LYS A 219 -4.84 12.18 5.30
N GLU A 220 -3.62 12.72 5.25
CA GLU A 220 -3.18 13.76 6.18
C GLU A 220 -3.95 15.07 5.97
N GLU A 221 -4.30 15.39 4.73
CA GLU A 221 -5.14 16.54 4.39
C GLU A 221 -6.54 16.37 4.98
N ILE A 222 -7.24 15.27 4.68
CA ILE A 222 -8.59 14.99 5.22
C ILE A 222 -8.59 15.02 6.75
N LEU A 223 -7.55 14.47 7.40
CA LEU A 223 -7.45 14.48 8.86
C LEU A 223 -7.33 15.90 9.45
N LYS A 224 -6.72 16.83 8.71
CA LYS A 224 -6.49 18.22 9.14
C LYS A 224 -7.63 19.16 8.76
N THR A 225 -8.31 18.89 7.64
CA THR A 225 -9.31 19.79 7.07
C THR A 225 -10.73 19.32 7.31
N THR A 226 -10.98 18.06 7.65
CA THR A 226 -12.33 17.52 7.84
C THR A 226 -12.54 17.05 9.27
N CYS A 227 -13.69 17.39 9.87
CA CYS A 227 -14.05 16.91 11.19
C CYS A 227 -14.41 15.41 11.17
N PHE A 228 -13.80 14.63 12.07
CA PHE A 228 -13.96 13.16 12.13
C PHE A 228 -15.42 12.70 12.36
N ILE A 229 -16.22 13.48 13.08
CA ILE A 229 -17.58 13.08 13.47
C ILE A 229 -18.60 13.51 12.43
N CYS A 230 -18.66 14.81 12.10
CA CYS A 230 -19.70 15.35 11.22
C CYS A 230 -19.33 15.36 9.74
N GLY A 231 -18.05 15.22 9.39
CA GLY A 231 -17.58 15.26 8.00
C GLY A 231 -17.56 16.66 7.37
N LEU A 232 -17.73 17.73 8.16
CA LEU A 232 -17.64 19.10 7.66
C LEU A 232 -16.17 19.49 7.45
N GLU A 233 -15.93 20.21 6.37
CA GLU A 233 -14.65 20.81 6.03
C GLU A 233 -14.40 22.08 6.87
N ARG A 234 -13.12 22.41 7.08
CA ARG A 234 -12.65 23.55 7.87
C ARG A 234 -13.17 24.88 7.32
N ASP A 235 -13.31 24.98 6.01
CA ASP A 235 -13.81 26.16 5.29
C ASP A 235 -15.20 26.64 5.79
N LYS A 236 -16.05 25.74 6.28
CA LYS A 236 -17.39 26.07 6.79
C LYS A 236 -17.38 26.82 8.11
N PHE A 237 -16.28 26.75 8.85
CA PHE A 237 -16.09 27.43 10.12
C PHE A 237 -15.33 28.75 9.97
N ASP A 238 -14.75 29.00 8.78
CA ASP A 238 -14.13 30.27 8.46
C ASP A 238 -15.21 31.37 8.46
N ASN A 239 -14.97 32.46 9.19
CA ASN A 239 -15.92 33.57 9.40
C ASN A 239 -17.15 33.26 10.27
N LYS A 240 -17.12 32.19 11.08
CA LYS A 240 -18.13 31.91 12.11
C LYS A 240 -17.58 32.20 13.50
N THR A 241 -18.47 32.24 14.49
CA THR A 241 -18.11 32.54 15.89
C THR A 241 -17.29 31.44 16.55
N VAL A 242 -17.42 30.20 16.07
CA VAL A 242 -16.70 29.03 16.57
C VAL A 242 -15.64 28.62 15.55
N SER A 243 -14.39 28.52 16.01
CA SER A 243 -13.28 28.04 15.18
C SER A 243 -13.35 26.53 14.97
N PHE A 244 -12.70 26.04 13.90
CA PHE A 244 -12.62 24.60 13.63
C PHE A 244 -11.94 23.82 14.77
N GLU A 245 -10.94 24.42 15.40
CA GLU A 245 -10.19 23.85 16.53
C GLU A 245 -11.05 23.69 17.78
N GLU A 246 -11.91 24.68 18.07
CA GLU A 246 -12.88 24.59 19.15
C GLU A 246 -13.97 23.57 18.83
N HIS A 247 -14.43 23.53 17.58
CA HIS A 247 -15.39 22.54 17.10
C HIS A 247 -14.90 21.10 17.35
N ILE A 248 -13.68 20.75 16.93
CA ILE A 248 -13.15 19.38 17.13
C ILE A 248 -12.79 19.07 18.58
N LYS A 249 -12.44 20.09 19.38
CA LYS A 249 -11.96 19.88 20.76
C LYS A 249 -13.11 19.79 21.76
N TYR A 250 -14.14 20.62 21.62
CA TYR A 250 -15.22 20.75 22.60
C TYR A 250 -16.57 20.23 22.08
N GLU A 251 -16.95 20.51 20.83
CA GLU A 251 -18.23 20.06 20.27
C GLU A 251 -18.16 18.59 19.80
N HIS A 252 -17.23 18.30 18.89
CA HIS A 252 -17.09 17.02 18.18
C HIS A 252 -15.78 16.30 18.54
N ASN A 253 -15.51 16.17 19.84
CA ASN A 253 -14.38 15.39 20.32
C ASN A 253 -14.65 13.89 20.20
N MET A 254 -13.82 13.17 19.43
CA MET A 254 -13.99 11.73 19.19
C MET A 254 -14.01 10.87 20.47
N TRP A 255 -13.28 11.28 21.50
CA TRP A 255 -13.16 10.51 22.75
C TRP A 255 -14.42 10.65 23.61
N ASN A 256 -15.08 11.81 23.58
CA ASN A 256 -16.32 12.01 24.32
C ASN A 256 -17.43 11.07 23.85
N TYR A 257 -17.49 10.78 22.54
CA TYR A 257 -18.41 9.77 21.99
C TYR A 257 -18.10 8.37 22.52
N LEU A 258 -16.80 8.00 22.61
CA LEU A 258 -16.40 6.71 23.16
C LEU A 258 -16.76 6.61 24.65
N TYR A 259 -16.48 7.63 25.44
CA TYR A 259 -16.83 7.69 26.86
C TYR A 259 -18.34 7.57 27.07
N PHE A 260 -19.15 8.23 26.23
CA PHE A 260 -20.60 8.13 26.29
C PHE A 260 -21.11 6.71 25.97
N ILE A 261 -20.54 6.04 24.97
CA ILE A 261 -20.89 4.64 24.67
C ILE A 261 -20.55 3.71 25.84
N VAL A 262 -19.39 3.90 26.48
CA VAL A 262 -18.99 3.12 27.67
C VAL A 262 -19.94 3.39 28.83
N LEU A 263 -20.30 4.66 29.07
CA LEU A 263 -21.27 5.06 30.10
C LEU A 263 -22.60 4.33 29.90
N VAL A 264 -23.17 4.38 28.70
CA VAL A 264 -24.46 3.72 28.39
C VAL A 264 -24.39 2.21 28.60
N ARG A 265 -23.24 1.58 28.32
CA ARG A 265 -23.06 0.12 28.56
C ARG A 265 -22.93 -0.27 30.02
N VAL A 266 -22.36 0.59 30.87
CA VAL A 266 -22.10 0.28 32.29
C VAL A 266 -23.27 0.73 33.19
N LYS A 267 -23.94 1.82 32.83
CA LYS A 267 -25.03 2.42 33.61
C LYS A 267 -26.27 1.51 33.62
N ASN A 268 -26.98 1.50 34.74
CA ASN A 268 -28.23 0.75 34.88
C ASN A 268 -29.31 1.30 33.95
N LYS A 269 -30.08 0.38 33.34
CA LYS A 269 -31.12 0.73 32.35
C LYS A 269 -32.26 1.57 32.92
N THR A 270 -32.53 1.45 34.23
CA THR A 270 -33.57 2.23 34.93
C THR A 270 -33.19 3.70 35.12
N ASP A 271 -31.88 3.98 35.10
CA ASP A 271 -31.33 5.32 35.40
C ASP A 271 -31.00 6.09 34.13
N TYR A 272 -31.39 5.54 32.97
CA TYR A 272 -31.17 6.18 31.68
C TYR A 272 -32.00 7.46 31.57
N THR A 273 -31.36 8.51 31.08
CA THR A 273 -32.08 9.70 30.61
C THR A 273 -32.78 9.40 29.27
N GLY A 274 -33.67 10.30 28.82
CA GLY A 274 -34.35 10.16 27.53
C GLY A 274 -33.37 9.95 26.36
N PRO A 275 -32.37 10.84 26.17
CA PRO A 275 -31.36 10.68 25.13
C PRO A 275 -30.50 9.42 25.29
N GLU A 276 -30.11 9.04 26.52
CA GLU A 276 -29.36 7.81 26.76
C GLU A 276 -30.15 6.57 26.35
N SER A 277 -31.45 6.52 26.67
CA SER A 277 -32.35 5.43 26.28
C SER A 277 -32.48 5.32 24.77
N TYR A 278 -32.61 6.45 24.07
CA TYR A 278 -32.65 6.52 22.61
C TYR A 278 -31.35 5.97 21.99
N VAL A 279 -30.18 6.43 22.46
CA VAL A 279 -28.90 5.95 21.94
C VAL A 279 -28.68 4.47 22.27
N ALA A 280 -29.07 4.01 23.46
CA ALA A 280 -29.01 2.60 23.84
C ALA A 280 -29.83 1.71 22.88
N GLN A 281 -31.02 2.17 22.49
CA GLN A 281 -31.87 1.49 21.51
C GLN A 281 -31.23 1.49 20.11
N MET A 282 -30.67 2.62 19.67
CA MET A 282 -29.96 2.72 18.39
C MET A 282 -28.75 1.78 18.32
N ILE A 283 -27.95 1.71 19.39
CA ILE A 283 -26.82 0.78 19.51
C ILE A 283 -27.30 -0.67 19.43
N LYS A 284 -28.39 -1.01 20.12
CA LYS A 284 -28.97 -2.37 20.08
C LYS A 284 -29.44 -2.74 18.68
N ASN A 285 -30.01 -1.77 17.96
CA ASN A 285 -30.48 -1.94 16.59
C ASN A 285 -29.35 -1.84 15.54
N LYS A 286 -28.11 -1.56 15.97
CA LYS A 286 -26.95 -1.29 15.10
C LYS A 286 -27.18 -0.14 14.12
N ASN A 287 -28.01 0.85 14.51
CA ASN A 287 -28.22 2.06 13.72
C ASN A 287 -27.26 3.17 14.18
N LEU A 288 -26.56 3.80 13.23
CA LEU A 288 -25.58 4.88 13.44
C LEU A 288 -26.14 6.28 13.13
N ASP A 289 -27.43 6.41 12.82
CA ASP A 289 -28.07 7.69 12.44
C ASP A 289 -28.11 8.73 13.57
N TRP A 290 -27.81 8.34 14.82
CA TRP A 290 -27.73 9.25 15.95
C TRP A 290 -26.46 10.12 15.93
N PHE A 291 -25.44 9.77 15.14
CA PHE A 291 -24.29 10.64 14.90
C PHE A 291 -24.67 11.81 13.96
N PRO A 292 -24.15 13.02 14.20
CA PRO A 292 -24.40 14.13 13.29
C PRO A 292 -23.70 13.89 11.96
N ARG A 293 -24.41 14.08 10.84
CA ARG A 293 -23.86 14.00 9.47
C ARG A 293 -24.02 15.34 8.78
N MET A 294 -22.92 15.91 8.29
CA MET A 294 -22.88 17.18 7.54
C MET A 294 -23.59 18.35 8.24
N ARG A 295 -23.62 18.36 9.58
CA ARG A 295 -24.28 19.39 10.40
C ARG A 295 -23.56 19.62 11.72
N ALA A 296 -23.62 20.84 12.24
CA ALA A 296 -23.11 21.24 13.55
C ALA A 296 -23.98 22.36 14.11
N MET A 297 -24.24 22.37 15.42
CA MET A 297 -25.10 23.36 16.09
C MET A 297 -24.59 24.79 15.88
N SER A 298 -23.28 24.99 15.92
CA SER A 298 -22.59 26.27 15.69
C SER A 298 -22.87 26.89 14.32
N LEU A 299 -23.26 26.09 13.32
CA LEU A 299 -23.55 26.55 11.96
C LEU A 299 -25.05 26.83 11.70
N VAL A 300 -25.95 26.43 12.61
CA VAL A 300 -27.42 26.56 12.43
C VAL A 300 -27.90 28.01 12.65
N SER A 301 -27.02 28.94 13.01
CA SER A 301 -27.33 30.34 13.33
C SER A 301 -27.85 31.21 12.16
N ASN A 302 -28.07 30.66 10.95
CA ASN A 302 -28.64 31.39 9.81
C ASN A 302 -30.17 31.26 9.67
N GLU A 303 -30.87 30.58 10.58
CA GLU A 303 -32.35 30.52 10.57
C GLU A 303 -33.02 31.89 10.79
N GLY A 304 -32.29 32.87 11.35
CA GLY A 304 -32.79 34.23 11.58
C GLY A 304 -33.14 35.02 10.31
N GLU A 305 -32.54 34.71 9.15
CA GLU A 305 -32.91 35.34 7.86
C GLU A 305 -34.28 34.84 7.37
N GLY A 306 -34.64 33.59 7.69
CA GLY A 306 -35.96 33.02 7.42
C GLY A 306 -37.02 33.69 8.27
N GLU A 307 -36.79 33.75 9.59
CA GLU A 307 -37.70 34.39 10.54
C GLU A 307 -37.90 35.89 10.25
N GLN A 308 -36.85 36.62 9.87
CA GLN A 308 -36.98 38.03 9.46
C GLN A 308 -37.82 38.21 8.19
N ASN A 309 -37.69 37.31 7.22
CA ASN A 309 -38.53 37.34 6.02
C ASN A 309 -39.99 37.00 6.34
N GLU A 310 -40.24 36.07 7.26
CA GLU A 310 -41.60 35.75 7.73
C GLU A 310 -42.24 36.92 8.49
N ILE A 311 -41.49 37.59 9.37
CA ILE A 311 -41.95 38.80 10.10
C ILE A 311 -42.29 39.91 9.10
N ARG A 312 -41.46 40.14 8.08
CA ARG A 312 -41.73 41.13 7.04
C ARG A 312 -43.02 40.80 6.26
N ASN A 313 -43.21 39.54 5.88
CA ASN A 313 -44.43 39.08 5.21
C ASN A 313 -45.68 39.23 6.10
N LEU A 314 -45.57 38.99 7.40
CA LEU A 314 -46.66 39.20 8.36
C LEU A 314 -47.00 40.69 8.50
N GLN A 315 -46.01 41.57 8.50
CA GLN A 315 -46.21 43.02 8.57
C GLN A 315 -46.92 43.57 7.32
N ASP A 316 -46.60 43.06 6.13
CA ASP A 316 -47.31 43.42 4.89
C ASP A 316 -48.78 42.93 4.88
N LYS A 317 -49.04 41.73 5.41
CA LYS A 317 -50.40 41.21 5.60
C LYS A 317 -51.20 42.05 6.61
N LEU A 318 -50.56 42.53 7.68
CA LEU A 318 -51.22 43.39 8.67
C LEU A 318 -51.58 44.75 8.06
N ASN A 319 -50.67 45.37 7.31
CA ASN A 319 -50.88 46.66 6.65
C ASN A 319 -52.00 46.61 5.60
N THR A 320 -52.07 45.53 4.83
CA THR A 320 -53.15 45.32 3.84
C THR A 320 -54.50 45.12 4.52
N THR A 321 -54.54 44.34 5.61
CA THR A 321 -55.77 44.16 6.42
C THR A 321 -56.23 45.48 7.03
N MET A 322 -55.30 46.28 7.56
CA MET A 322 -55.61 47.60 8.14
C MET A 322 -56.18 48.57 7.10
N LYS A 323 -55.63 48.58 5.88
CA LYS A 323 -56.19 49.35 4.75
C LYS A 323 -57.60 48.90 4.40
N LEU A 324 -57.85 47.60 4.30
CA LEU A 324 -59.19 47.06 4.03
C LEU A 324 -60.20 47.46 5.11
N VAL A 325 -59.83 47.38 6.38
CA VAL A 325 -60.70 47.80 7.49
C VAL A 325 -60.99 49.31 7.42
N SER A 326 -59.98 50.14 7.13
CA SER A 326 -60.19 51.58 6.98
C SER A 326 -61.11 51.92 5.81
N HIS A 327 -60.96 51.22 4.68
CA HIS A 327 -61.78 51.40 3.50
C HIS A 327 -63.24 50.98 3.76
N LEU A 328 -63.45 49.81 4.38
CA LEU A 328 -64.77 49.33 4.76
C LEU A 328 -65.44 50.27 5.77
N THR A 329 -64.67 50.83 6.71
CA THR A 329 -65.18 51.82 7.67
C THR A 329 -65.62 53.12 6.97
N SER A 330 -64.85 53.58 5.98
CA SER A 330 -65.21 54.74 5.15
C SER A 330 -66.50 54.48 4.37
N GLN A 331 -66.60 53.32 3.71
CA GLN A 331 -67.80 52.92 2.97
C GLN A 331 -69.01 52.80 3.89
N LEU A 332 -68.85 52.26 5.09
CA LEU A 332 -69.94 52.18 6.08
C LEU A 332 -70.40 53.57 6.52
N ASN A 333 -69.48 54.53 6.67
CA ASN A 333 -69.82 55.91 7.03
C ASN A 333 -70.54 56.64 5.89
N GLU A 334 -70.08 56.48 4.65
CA GLU A 334 -70.76 57.03 3.46
C GLU A 334 -72.17 56.44 3.29
N LEU A 335 -72.30 55.13 3.48
CA LEU A 335 -73.59 54.42 3.37
C LEU A 335 -74.52 54.79 4.53
N LYS A 336 -73.97 55.06 5.72
CA LYS A 336 -74.72 55.67 6.81
C LYS A 336 -75.25 57.03 6.37
N GLU A 337 -74.41 57.96 5.92
CA GLU A 337 -74.85 59.29 5.48
C GLU A 337 -75.96 59.25 4.43
N GLN A 338 -75.90 58.31 3.46
CA GLN A 338 -76.96 58.13 2.45
C GLN A 338 -78.28 57.56 2.97
N VAL A 339 -78.29 56.91 4.14
CA VAL A 339 -79.52 56.32 4.75
C VAL A 339 -80.20 57.31 5.71
N TRP A 340 -79.49 58.37 6.13
CA TRP A 340 -80.03 59.41 7.02
C TRP A 340 -80.48 60.69 6.30
N GLU A 341 -80.31 60.77 4.97
CA GLU A 341 -81.07 61.66 4.05
C GLU A 341 -82.31 60.95 3.51
#